data_AF-A0A3Q9IZJ4-F1
#
_entry.id   AF-A0A3Q9IZJ4-F1
#
_cell.length_a   1.000
_cell.length_b   1.000
_cell.length_c   1.000
_cell.angle_alpha   90.00
_cell.angle_beta   90.00
_cell.angle_gamma   90.00
#
_symmetry.space_group_name_H-M   'P 1'
#
loop_
_entity.id
_entity.type
_entity.pdbx_description
1 polymer ?
#
loop_
_entity_poly.entity_id
_entity_poly.type
_entity_poly.pdbx_seq_one_letter_code
_entity_poly.pdbx_strand_id
1 'polypeptide(L)'
;MSAIKPILRELKQAALRGGVHAKDKLHQVTDNMNDHLDNVVRQVRDLDRYDDTVDVNIRPFTQNPNHSSQAFNTQYNEQMDTLQRTSAGDWLRNRIDYLEHGRTPASVRAQQNVREVALRDEIVRLREADPSLSRRGAEAQAREWMKTQAALHRLDGIAGGDATDISGVGDAGVNSSLGSQWRSRVGDIDRAIIDFVNNNPGVNLDDVSINVILR
;
A
#
# COMPACT_ATOMS: atom_id res chain seq x y z
N MET A 1 23.48 13.57 -2.06
CA MET A 1 23.53 12.12 -2.35
C MET A 1 22.34 11.45 -1.67
N SER A 2 21.55 10.70 -2.43
CA SER A 2 20.15 10.36 -2.10
C SER A 2 20.01 9.47 -0.86
N ALA A 3 19.26 9.94 0.14
CA ALA A 3 18.89 9.19 1.36
C ALA A 3 18.08 7.91 1.09
N ILE A 4 17.67 7.68 -0.17
CA ILE A 4 16.96 6.47 -0.61
C ILE A 4 17.89 5.24 -0.62
N LYS A 5 19.17 5.39 -0.98
CA LYS A 5 20.09 4.24 -1.09
C LYS A 5 20.37 3.56 0.27
N PRO A 6 20.62 4.30 1.36
CA PRO A 6 20.78 3.70 2.69
C PRO A 6 19.54 2.96 3.17
N ILE A 7 18.34 3.58 3.09
CA ILE A 7 17.12 2.97 3.62
C ILE A 7 16.70 1.71 2.84
N LEU A 8 16.83 1.71 1.51
CA LEU A 8 16.55 0.54 0.69
C LEU A 8 17.43 -0.66 1.10
N ARG A 9 18.70 -0.41 1.41
CA ARG A 9 19.62 -1.47 1.86
C ARG A 9 19.19 -2.04 3.22
N GLU A 10 18.79 -1.18 4.15
CA GLU A 10 18.34 -1.61 5.49
C GLU A 10 17.03 -2.40 5.41
N LEU A 11 16.07 -1.96 4.60
CA LEU A 11 14.81 -2.68 4.36
C LEU A 11 15.05 -4.06 3.73
N LYS A 12 15.97 -4.17 2.76
CA LYS A 12 16.37 -5.46 2.19
C LYS A 12 17.00 -6.38 3.24
N GLN A 13 17.84 -5.85 4.13
CA GLN A 13 18.42 -6.61 5.23
C GLN A 13 17.35 -7.07 6.23
N ALA A 14 16.38 -6.21 6.54
CA ALA A 14 15.25 -6.55 7.38
C ALA A 14 14.40 -7.67 6.74
N ALA A 15 14.17 -7.64 5.42
CA ALA A 15 13.43 -8.69 4.73
C ALA A 15 14.13 -10.06 4.85
N LEU A 16 15.46 -10.08 4.69
CA LEU A 16 16.26 -11.30 4.85
C LEU A 16 16.24 -11.83 6.28
N ARG A 17 16.34 -10.94 7.28
CA ARG A 17 16.35 -11.31 8.71
C ARG A 17 14.97 -11.73 9.23
N GLY A 18 13.91 -11.16 8.66
CA GLY A 18 12.51 -11.40 9.01
C GLY A 18 11.84 -12.51 8.20
N GLY A 19 12.63 -13.43 7.63
CA GLY A 19 12.10 -14.60 6.94
C GLY A 19 11.16 -14.30 5.78
N VAL A 20 11.21 -13.08 5.22
CA VAL A 20 10.37 -12.67 4.09
C VAL A 20 10.91 -13.34 2.84
N HIS A 21 10.47 -14.58 2.62
CA HIS A 21 10.73 -15.28 1.38
C HIS A 21 10.06 -14.49 0.25
N ALA A 22 10.84 -14.12 -0.76
CA ALA A 22 10.35 -13.45 -1.95
C ALA A 22 9.40 -14.41 -2.69
N LYS A 23 8.12 -14.37 -2.33
CA LYS A 23 7.15 -15.40 -2.66
C LYS A 23 6.93 -15.61 -4.16
N ASP A 24 7.36 -14.70 -5.05
CA ASP A 24 7.14 -14.91 -6.50
C ASP A 24 8.15 -14.31 -7.50
N LYS A 25 9.31 -13.72 -7.11
CA LYS A 25 10.24 -13.12 -8.10
C LYS A 25 11.74 -13.14 -7.78
N LEU A 26 12.25 -14.19 -7.14
CA LEU A 26 13.69 -14.34 -6.90
C LEU A 26 14.21 -15.71 -7.31
N HIS A 27 14.00 -16.07 -8.58
CA HIS A 27 14.88 -17.05 -9.19
C HIS A 27 16.22 -16.39 -9.52
N GLN A 28 17.30 -17.00 -9.02
CA GLN A 28 18.73 -16.84 -9.37
C GLN A 28 19.70 -16.19 -8.36
N VAL A 29 19.35 -15.94 -7.09
CA VAL A 29 20.40 -15.66 -6.07
C VAL A 29 20.05 -16.23 -4.69
N THR A 30 19.77 -17.53 -4.57
CA THR A 30 19.79 -18.18 -3.23
C THR A 30 20.10 -19.68 -3.22
N ASP A 31 20.34 -20.32 -4.36
CA ASP A 31 20.48 -21.79 -4.44
C ASP A 31 21.82 -22.35 -3.93
N ASN A 32 22.46 -21.75 -2.91
CA ASN A 32 23.66 -22.36 -2.32
C ASN A 32 23.90 -22.10 -0.82
N MET A 33 22.91 -21.63 -0.05
CA MET A 33 23.12 -21.44 1.41
C MET A 33 21.99 -21.88 2.36
N ASN A 34 20.86 -22.43 1.89
CA ASN A 34 19.69 -22.59 2.78
C ASN A 34 19.30 -24.02 3.17
N ASP A 35 19.92 -25.07 2.61
CA ASP A 35 19.45 -26.44 2.87
C ASP A 35 19.76 -26.96 4.29
N HIS A 36 20.68 -26.31 5.02
CA HIS A 36 21.08 -26.80 6.35
C HIS A 36 20.40 -26.10 7.54
N LEU A 37 19.84 -24.89 7.36
CA LEU A 37 19.15 -24.14 8.43
C LEU A 37 17.64 -24.43 8.49
N ASP A 38 17.03 -24.78 7.36
CA ASP A 38 15.58 -25.00 7.26
C ASP A 38 15.07 -26.22 8.03
N ASN A 39 15.92 -27.23 8.24
CA ASN A 39 15.52 -28.42 9.00
C ASN A 39 15.48 -28.19 10.52
N VAL A 40 16.21 -27.20 11.05
CA VAL A 40 16.16 -26.86 12.47
C VAL A 40 14.99 -25.94 12.78
N VAL A 41 14.63 -25.03 11.86
CA VAL A 41 13.53 -24.07 12.02
C VAL A 41 12.15 -24.73 11.91
N ARG A 42 11.99 -25.76 11.06
CA ARG A 42 10.69 -26.45 10.90
C ARG A 42 10.25 -27.24 12.14
N GLN A 43 11.16 -27.69 12.99
CA GLN A 43 10.83 -28.55 14.13
C GLN A 43 10.30 -27.80 15.36
N VAL A 44 10.31 -26.46 15.34
CA VAL A 44 9.83 -25.60 16.45
C VAL A 44 8.47 -24.94 16.12
N ARG A 45 7.95 -25.10 14.89
CA ARG A 45 6.83 -24.28 14.36
C ARG A 45 5.40 -24.78 14.61
N ASP A 46 5.20 -25.87 15.34
CA ASP A 46 3.85 -26.40 15.62
C ASP A 46 3.27 -25.99 16.98
N LEU A 47 3.94 -25.08 17.71
CA LEU A 47 3.49 -24.62 19.03
C LEU A 47 3.74 -23.11 19.18
N ASP A 48 2.81 -22.32 18.67
CA ASP A 48 2.40 -20.98 19.14
C ASP A 48 2.10 -20.04 17.97
N ARG A 49 0.81 -19.76 17.79
CA ARG A 49 0.33 -18.69 16.92
C ARG A 49 0.53 -17.37 17.70
N TYR A 50 1.73 -16.83 17.66
CA TYR A 50 2.04 -15.52 18.22
C TYR A 50 1.38 -14.44 17.35
N ASP A 51 0.46 -13.68 17.93
CA ASP A 51 -0.10 -12.44 17.39
C ASP A 51 0.93 -11.31 17.60
N ASP A 52 2.05 -11.41 16.90
CA ASP A 52 3.12 -10.41 17.02
C ASP A 52 2.72 -9.16 16.24
N THR A 53 2.70 -8.02 16.94
CA THR A 53 2.40 -6.72 16.33
C THR A 53 3.64 -5.83 16.37
N VAL A 54 3.91 -5.14 15.26
CA VAL A 54 4.85 -4.02 15.25
C VAL A 54 4.10 -2.71 15.47
N ASP A 55 4.36 -2.07 16.61
CA ASP A 55 3.79 -0.76 16.93
C ASP A 55 4.51 0.34 16.14
N VAL A 56 3.73 1.11 15.38
CA VAL A 56 4.24 2.21 14.57
C VAL A 56 3.60 3.51 15.00
N ASN A 57 4.41 4.41 15.53
CA ASN A 57 3.96 5.75 15.88
C ASN A 57 4.07 6.68 14.67
N ILE A 58 2.93 7.19 14.18
CA ILE A 58 2.90 8.17 13.09
C ILE A 58 2.13 9.42 13.50
N ARG A 59 2.48 10.55 12.89
CA ARG A 59 1.78 11.82 13.11
C ARG A 59 0.34 11.75 12.57
N PRO A 60 -0.67 12.35 13.22
CA PRO A 60 -2.03 12.44 12.70
C PRO A 60 -2.09 13.12 11.33
N PHE A 61 -2.95 12.64 10.43
CA PHE A 61 -3.18 13.29 9.13
C PHE A 61 -3.96 14.58 9.31
N THR A 62 -3.62 15.59 8.52
CA THR A 62 -4.32 16.88 8.51
C THR A 62 -5.29 16.93 7.33
N GLN A 63 -6.57 17.15 7.63
CA GLN A 63 -7.58 17.41 6.62
C GLN A 63 -7.43 18.85 6.10
N ASN A 64 -7.46 19.03 4.77
CA ASN A 64 -7.61 20.35 4.18
C ASN A 64 -9.07 20.84 4.36
N PRO A 65 -9.32 22.02 4.96
CA PRO A 65 -10.67 22.55 5.17
C PRO A 65 -11.45 22.78 3.87
N ASN A 66 -10.76 22.89 2.72
CA ASN A 66 -11.39 23.05 1.41
C ASN A 66 -11.82 21.71 0.78
N HIS A 67 -11.50 20.57 1.39
CA HIS A 67 -11.90 19.25 0.89
C HIS A 67 -13.10 18.72 1.65
N SER A 68 -13.91 17.89 0.98
CA SER A 68 -15.02 17.17 1.63
C SER A 68 -14.50 16.31 2.78
N SER A 69 -15.02 16.53 3.99
CA SER A 69 -14.72 15.71 5.17
C SER A 69 -15.11 14.26 4.97
N GLN A 70 -16.22 14.00 4.25
CA GLN A 70 -16.64 12.64 3.96
C GLN A 70 -15.64 11.95 3.03
N ALA A 71 -15.22 12.60 1.94
CA ALA A 71 -14.25 12.04 1.02
C ALA A 71 -12.89 11.83 1.70
N PHE A 72 -12.47 12.78 2.54
CA PHE A 72 -11.27 12.66 3.35
C PHE A 72 -11.34 11.44 4.27
N ASN A 73 -12.39 11.32 5.09
CA ASN A 73 -12.53 10.21 6.03
C ASN A 73 -12.59 8.86 5.34
N THR A 74 -13.33 8.74 4.23
CA THR A 74 -13.40 7.49 3.46
C THR A 74 -12.03 7.07 2.94
N GLN A 75 -11.31 7.97 2.27
CA GLN A 75 -9.99 7.64 1.70
C GLN A 75 -8.92 7.45 2.77
N TYR A 76 -8.97 8.23 3.85
CA TYR A 76 -8.07 8.07 4.99
C TYR A 76 -8.27 6.72 5.67
N ASN A 77 -9.51 6.38 6.03
CA ASN A 77 -9.83 5.12 6.70
C ASN A 77 -9.47 3.92 5.84
N GLU A 78 -9.75 3.96 4.52
CA GLU A 78 -9.36 2.87 3.63
C GLU A 78 -7.84 2.61 3.67
N GLN A 79 -7.03 3.67 3.68
CA GLN A 79 -5.57 3.52 3.75
C GLN A 79 -5.10 3.04 5.12
N MET A 80 -5.68 3.55 6.21
CA MET A 80 -5.33 3.11 7.57
C MET A 80 -5.72 1.65 7.82
N ASP A 81 -6.92 1.26 7.39
CA ASP A 81 -7.41 -0.11 7.52
C ASP A 81 -6.59 -1.07 6.66
N THR A 82 -6.11 -0.62 5.52
CA THR A 82 -5.29 -1.46 4.63
C THR A 82 -3.87 -1.61 5.17
N LEU A 83 -3.25 -0.54 5.67
CA LEU A 83 -1.96 -0.62 6.34
C LEU A 83 -2.01 -1.60 7.53
N GLN A 84 -3.04 -1.52 8.37
CA GLN A 84 -3.16 -2.37 9.55
C GLN A 84 -3.55 -3.83 9.25
N ARG A 85 -4.18 -4.10 8.10
CA ARG A 85 -4.47 -5.47 7.64
C ARG A 85 -3.33 -6.09 6.82
N THR A 86 -2.37 -5.28 6.37
CA THR A 86 -1.22 -5.75 5.62
C THR A 86 -0.19 -6.32 6.60
N SER A 87 0.30 -7.53 6.36
CA SER A 87 1.40 -8.08 7.17
C SER A 87 2.65 -7.21 7.02
N ALA A 88 3.52 -7.20 8.03
CA ALA A 88 4.81 -6.50 7.94
C ALA A 88 5.65 -7.03 6.78
N GLY A 89 5.53 -8.33 6.44
CA GLY A 89 6.18 -8.96 5.30
C GLY A 89 5.67 -8.45 3.96
N ASP A 90 4.35 -8.40 3.77
CA ASP A 90 3.71 -7.84 2.57
C ASP A 90 4.06 -6.37 2.38
N TRP A 91 3.95 -5.60 3.47
CA TRP A 91 4.29 -4.19 3.48
C TRP A 91 5.75 -3.97 3.07
N LEU A 92 6.68 -4.76 3.62
CA LEU A 92 8.10 -4.62 3.34
C LEU A 92 8.43 -4.94 1.88
N ARG A 93 7.80 -5.98 1.31
CA ARG A 93 7.91 -6.32 -0.11
C ARG A 93 7.42 -5.18 -1.01
N ASN A 94 6.23 -4.67 -0.75
CA ASN A 94 5.64 -3.56 -1.51
C ASN A 94 6.48 -2.29 -1.40
N ARG A 95 6.98 -2.01 -0.20
CA ARG A 95 7.83 -0.84 0.09
C ARG A 95 9.16 -0.90 -0.67
N ILE A 96 9.82 -2.05 -0.67
CA ILE A 96 11.05 -2.29 -1.43
C ILE A 96 10.77 -2.12 -2.93
N ASP A 97 9.73 -2.76 -3.46
CA ASP A 97 9.36 -2.67 -4.88
C ASP A 97 9.09 -1.21 -5.30
N TYR A 98 8.36 -0.45 -4.48
CA TYR A 98 8.09 0.96 -4.74
C TYR A 98 9.37 1.81 -4.73
N LEU A 99 10.31 1.57 -3.81
CA LEU A 99 11.57 2.31 -3.77
C LEU A 99 12.48 1.99 -4.97
N GLU A 100 12.39 0.79 -5.53
CA GLU A 100 13.18 0.37 -6.69
C GLU A 100 12.57 0.83 -8.01
N HIS A 101 11.25 0.66 -8.16
CA HIS A 101 10.58 0.78 -9.44
C HIS A 101 9.58 1.95 -9.51
N GLY A 102 9.20 2.51 -8.37
CA GLY A 102 8.15 3.53 -8.29
C GLY A 102 6.85 3.05 -8.93
N ARG A 103 6.33 3.82 -9.90
CA ARG A 103 5.13 3.44 -10.66
C ARG A 103 5.50 2.54 -11.83
N THR A 104 5.14 1.26 -11.74
CA THR A 104 5.37 0.28 -12.80
C THR A 104 4.33 0.38 -13.93
N PRO A 105 4.61 -0.15 -15.15
CA PRO A 105 3.60 -0.25 -16.21
C PRO A 105 2.33 -1.01 -15.80
N ALA A 106 2.45 -1.98 -14.89
CA ALA A 106 1.30 -2.71 -14.35
C ALA A 106 0.42 -1.79 -13.49
N SER A 107 1.02 -0.98 -12.61
CA SER A 107 0.30 0.04 -11.83
C SER A 107 -0.43 1.04 -12.71
N VAL A 108 0.23 1.52 -13.78
CA VAL A 108 -0.41 2.44 -14.75
C VAL A 108 -1.62 1.80 -15.42
N ARG A 109 -1.51 0.53 -15.83
CA ARG A 109 -2.64 -0.21 -16.43
C ARG A 109 -3.78 -0.41 -15.43
N ALA A 110 -3.49 -0.76 -14.17
CA ALA A 110 -4.50 -0.91 -13.13
C ALA A 110 -5.28 0.40 -12.92
N GLN A 111 -4.58 1.52 -12.83
CA GLN A 111 -5.21 2.85 -12.72
C GLN A 111 -6.07 3.19 -13.96
N GLN A 112 -5.58 2.91 -15.17
CA GLN A 112 -6.33 3.15 -16.40
C GLN A 112 -7.62 2.32 -16.44
N ASN A 113 -7.53 1.01 -16.14
CA ASN A 113 -8.67 0.11 -16.13
C ASN A 113 -9.77 0.58 -15.17
N VAL A 114 -9.42 0.93 -13.94
CA VAL A 114 -10.39 1.41 -12.95
C VAL A 114 -11.04 2.73 -13.37
N ARG A 115 -10.27 3.64 -13.98
CA ARG A 115 -10.83 4.90 -14.51
C ARG A 115 -11.79 4.68 -15.68
N GLU A 116 -11.50 3.71 -16.55
CA GLU A 116 -12.38 3.34 -17.65
C GLU A 116 -13.67 2.69 -17.17
N VAL A 117 -13.59 1.81 -16.16
CA VAL A 117 -14.75 1.22 -15.49
C VAL A 117 -15.61 2.32 -14.87
N ALA A 118 -15.01 3.18 -14.03
CA ALA A 118 -15.73 4.27 -13.38
C ALA A 118 -16.40 5.24 -14.37
N LEU A 119 -15.75 5.54 -15.49
CA LEU A 119 -16.35 6.34 -16.56
C LEU A 119 -17.60 5.67 -17.15
N ARG A 120 -17.55 4.36 -17.42
CA ARG A 120 -18.70 3.60 -17.94
C ARG A 120 -19.83 3.54 -16.93
N ASP A 121 -19.51 3.28 -15.67
CA ASP A 121 -20.50 3.17 -14.60
C ASP A 121 -21.20 4.52 -14.36
N GLU A 122 -20.47 5.63 -14.40
CA GLU A 122 -21.06 6.97 -14.28
C GLU A 122 -21.98 7.31 -15.47
N ILE A 123 -21.63 6.90 -16.70
CA ILE A 123 -22.51 7.06 -17.86
C ILE A 123 -23.82 6.30 -17.66
N VAL A 124 -23.77 5.08 -17.13
CA VAL A 124 -24.96 4.27 -16.82
C VAL A 124 -25.79 4.97 -15.74
N ARG A 125 -25.17 5.33 -14.61
CA ARG A 125 -25.82 6.01 -13.49
C ARG A 125 -26.53 7.29 -13.92
N LEU A 126 -25.90 8.12 -14.74
CA LEU A 126 -26.49 9.37 -15.25
C LEU A 126 -27.73 9.11 -16.12
N ARG A 127 -27.73 8.06 -16.93
CA ARG A 127 -28.87 7.71 -17.79
C ARG A 127 -30.00 6.99 -17.05
N GLU A 128 -29.68 6.28 -15.98
CA GLU A 128 -30.68 5.72 -15.07
C GLU A 128 -31.37 6.83 -14.26
N ALA A 129 -30.60 7.82 -13.80
CA ALA A 129 -31.12 8.98 -13.08
C ALA A 129 -31.95 9.91 -13.98
N ASP A 130 -31.57 10.06 -15.25
CA ASP A 130 -32.30 10.83 -16.26
C ASP A 130 -32.44 10.03 -17.56
N PRO A 131 -33.56 9.30 -17.76
CA PRO A 131 -33.81 8.53 -18.99
C PRO A 131 -33.90 9.38 -20.27
N SER A 132 -34.09 10.69 -20.15
CA SER A 132 -34.10 11.61 -21.30
C SER A 132 -32.70 12.03 -21.74
N LEU A 133 -31.68 11.77 -20.91
CA LEU A 133 -30.31 12.12 -21.19
C LEU A 133 -29.75 11.28 -22.35
N SER A 134 -29.40 11.94 -23.44
CA SER A 134 -28.74 11.29 -24.57
C SER A 134 -27.42 10.65 -24.14
N ARG A 135 -27.03 9.55 -24.79
CA ARG A 135 -25.75 8.88 -24.54
C ARG A 135 -24.56 9.86 -24.62
N ARG A 136 -24.53 10.73 -25.62
CA ARG A 136 -23.47 11.73 -25.79
C ARG A 136 -23.47 12.76 -24.66
N GLY A 137 -24.65 13.16 -24.17
CA GLY A 137 -24.79 14.04 -23.01
C GLY A 137 -24.24 13.41 -21.74
N ALA A 138 -24.59 12.15 -21.48
CA ALA A 138 -24.06 11.39 -20.35
C ALA A 138 -22.53 11.21 -20.43
N GLU A 139 -21.99 10.87 -21.61
CA GLU A 139 -20.55 10.76 -21.85
C GLU A 139 -19.82 12.09 -21.57
N ALA A 140 -20.41 13.23 -21.94
CA ALA A 140 -19.82 14.54 -21.66
C ALA A 140 -19.82 14.84 -20.15
N GLN A 141 -20.94 14.65 -19.46
CA GLN A 141 -21.05 14.88 -18.02
C GLN A 141 -20.13 13.95 -17.21
N ALA A 142 -20.08 12.66 -17.56
CA ALA A 142 -19.20 11.70 -16.90
C ALA A 142 -17.72 12.06 -17.10
N ARG A 143 -17.33 12.59 -18.27
CA ARG A 143 -15.96 13.08 -18.50
C ARG A 143 -15.61 14.30 -17.67
N GLU A 144 -16.56 15.22 -17.46
CA GLU A 144 -16.36 16.35 -16.55
C GLU A 144 -16.22 15.88 -15.10
N TRP A 145 -17.06 14.94 -14.65
CA TRP A 145 -16.92 14.31 -13.34
C TRP A 145 -15.55 13.63 -13.18
N MET A 146 -15.08 12.86 -14.18
CA MET A 146 -13.78 12.17 -14.13
C MET A 146 -12.57 13.10 -14.00
N LYS A 147 -12.70 14.42 -14.25
CA LYS A 147 -11.64 15.40 -14.00
C LYS A 147 -11.42 15.68 -12.51
N THR A 148 -12.44 15.48 -11.68
CA THR A 148 -12.35 15.65 -10.23
C THR A 148 -11.97 14.36 -9.51
N GLN A 149 -11.91 13.24 -10.25
CA GLN A 149 -11.62 11.92 -9.71
C GLN A 149 -10.17 11.47 -9.98
N ALA A 150 -9.56 10.78 -9.02
CA ALA A 150 -8.32 10.03 -9.15
C ALA A 150 -8.59 8.54 -8.94
N ALA A 151 -7.76 7.67 -9.54
CA ALA A 151 -7.73 6.27 -9.14
C ALA A 151 -7.18 6.19 -7.71
N LEU A 152 -7.91 5.50 -6.83
CA LEU A 152 -7.56 5.38 -5.42
C LEU A 152 -6.74 4.12 -5.20
N HIS A 153 -5.50 4.29 -4.77
CA HIS A 153 -4.74 3.17 -4.21
C HIS A 153 -5.35 2.81 -2.86
N ARG A 154 -5.58 1.51 -2.63
CA ARG A 154 -6.12 1.06 -1.35
C ARG A 154 -5.18 1.42 -0.18
N LEU A 155 -3.87 1.36 -0.43
CA LEU A 155 -2.83 2.02 0.36
C LEU A 155 -1.86 2.71 -0.60
N ASP A 156 -1.47 3.96 -0.34
CA ASP A 156 -0.53 4.67 -1.22
C ASP A 156 0.79 3.89 -1.36
N GLY A 157 1.35 3.80 -2.57
CA GLY A 157 2.62 3.11 -2.80
C GLY A 157 3.79 3.70 -2.01
N ILE A 158 3.78 5.02 -1.74
CA ILE A 158 4.74 5.65 -0.82
C ILE A 158 4.67 5.00 0.55
N ALA A 159 3.46 4.67 1.01
CA ALA A 159 3.18 4.07 2.31
C ALA A 159 3.34 2.55 2.33
N GLY A 160 3.82 1.91 1.26
CA GLY A 160 4.01 0.45 1.18
C GLY A 160 2.77 -0.32 0.69
N GLY A 161 1.85 0.34 -0.02
CA GLY A 161 0.73 -0.35 -0.68
C GLY A 161 1.12 -1.06 -1.97
N ASP A 162 0.34 -2.09 -2.33
CA ASP A 162 0.42 -2.71 -3.66
C ASP A 162 0.02 -1.68 -4.73
N ALA A 163 0.94 -1.36 -5.63
CA ALA A 163 0.74 -0.37 -6.67
C ALA A 163 -0.35 -0.76 -7.68
N THR A 164 -0.80 -2.02 -7.68
CA THR A 164 -1.87 -2.55 -8.52
C THR A 164 -3.21 -2.75 -7.80
N ASP A 165 -3.24 -2.65 -6.46
CA ASP A 165 -4.49 -2.66 -5.69
C ASP A 165 -5.15 -1.28 -5.70
N ILE A 166 -6.10 -1.13 -6.63
CA ILE A 166 -6.87 0.08 -6.84
C ILE A 166 -8.31 -0.19 -6.40
N SER A 167 -8.82 0.55 -5.42
CA SER A 167 -10.15 0.33 -4.83
C SER A 167 -11.29 0.91 -5.67
N GLY A 168 -10.99 1.87 -6.54
CA GLY A 168 -11.97 2.59 -7.34
C GLY A 168 -11.45 3.96 -7.76
N VAL A 169 -12.38 4.91 -7.92
CA VAL A 169 -12.06 6.32 -8.07
C VAL A 169 -12.66 7.15 -6.93
N GLY A 170 -12.05 8.28 -6.63
CA GLY A 170 -12.57 9.24 -5.66
C GLY A 170 -11.91 10.60 -5.79
N ASP A 171 -12.25 11.51 -4.88
CA ASP A 171 -11.79 12.90 -4.90
C ASP A 171 -10.26 13.01 -5.08
N ALA A 172 -9.83 13.60 -6.19
CA ALA A 172 -8.43 13.70 -6.56
C ALA A 172 -7.62 14.63 -5.65
N GLY A 173 -8.26 15.69 -5.12
CA GLY A 173 -7.62 16.65 -4.22
C GLY A 173 -7.30 15.99 -2.87
N VAL A 174 -8.26 15.25 -2.32
CA VAL A 174 -8.08 14.43 -1.11
C VAL A 174 -6.97 13.40 -1.33
N ASN A 175 -7.04 12.63 -2.42
CA ASN A 175 -6.06 11.58 -2.71
C ASN A 175 -4.64 12.14 -2.80
N SER A 176 -4.47 13.26 -3.52
CA SER A 176 -3.18 13.95 -3.61
C SER A 176 -2.69 14.48 -2.26
N SER A 177 -3.60 15.01 -1.42
CA SER A 177 -3.25 15.50 -0.09
C SER A 177 -2.77 14.37 0.82
N LEU A 178 -3.49 13.25 0.88
CA LEU A 178 -3.09 12.06 1.65
C LEU A 178 -1.75 11.51 1.15
N GLY A 179 -1.59 11.35 -0.17
CA GLY A 179 -0.35 10.87 -0.78
C GLY A 179 0.88 11.73 -0.44
N SER A 180 0.71 13.07 -0.45
CA SER A 180 1.80 13.98 -0.05
C SER A 180 2.18 13.83 1.43
N GLN A 181 1.21 13.54 2.28
CA GLN A 181 1.39 13.42 3.73
C GLN A 181 2.14 12.14 4.12
N TRP A 182 2.08 11.08 3.32
CA TRP A 182 2.85 9.86 3.58
C TRP A 182 4.36 10.07 3.58
N ARG A 183 4.86 11.03 2.80
CA ARG A 183 6.31 11.29 2.68
C ARG A 183 6.98 11.62 4.00
N SER A 184 6.25 12.25 4.93
CA SER A 184 6.77 12.59 6.26
C SER A 184 6.51 11.53 7.33
N ARG A 185 5.79 10.44 7.00
CA ARG A 185 5.37 9.38 7.94
C ARG A 185 5.96 8.02 7.62
N VAL A 186 6.17 7.71 6.34
CA VAL A 186 6.67 6.38 5.94
C VAL A 186 8.02 6.06 6.57
N GLY A 187 8.87 7.06 6.81
CA GLY A 187 10.15 6.84 7.49
C GLY A 187 10.00 6.34 8.93
N ASP A 188 8.88 6.62 9.60
CA ASP A 188 8.59 6.09 10.94
C ASP A 188 8.19 4.60 10.85
N ILE A 189 7.43 4.22 9.81
CA ILE A 189 7.10 2.82 9.52
C ILE A 189 8.36 2.03 9.12
N ASP A 190 9.16 2.58 8.20
CA ASP A 190 10.44 2.00 7.76
C ASP A 190 11.32 1.68 8.99
N ARG A 191 11.48 2.64 9.91
CA ARG A 191 12.28 2.47 11.14
C ARG A 191 11.69 1.44 12.09
N ALA A 192 10.39 1.50 12.37
CA ALA A 192 9.74 0.58 13.30
C ALA A 192 9.89 -0.89 12.87
N ILE A 193 9.76 -1.18 11.57
CA ILE A 193 9.92 -2.54 11.04
C ILE A 193 11.38 -2.99 11.07
N ILE A 194 12.33 -2.09 10.73
CA ILE A 194 13.77 -2.40 10.84
C ILE A 194 14.13 -2.73 12.29
N ASP A 195 13.71 -1.90 13.24
CA ASP A 195 13.99 -2.09 14.67
C ASP A 195 13.33 -3.37 15.20
N PHE A 196 12.08 -3.64 14.83
CA PHE A 196 11.38 -4.86 15.20
C PHE A 196 12.13 -6.12 14.74
N VAL A 197 12.58 -6.16 13.49
CA VAL A 197 13.33 -7.31 12.96
C VAL A 197 14.70 -7.45 13.63
N ASN A 198 15.38 -6.34 13.91
CA ASN A 198 16.67 -6.38 14.59
C ASN A 198 16.57 -6.92 16.02
N ASN A 199 15.46 -6.65 16.70
CA ASN A 199 15.18 -7.14 18.05
C ASN A 199 14.62 -8.57 18.05
N ASN A 200 14.05 -9.02 16.92
CA ASN A 200 13.42 -10.33 16.77
C ASN A 200 14.01 -11.08 15.55
N PRO A 201 15.31 -11.45 15.57
CA PRO A 201 15.94 -12.11 14.43
C PRO A 201 15.28 -13.47 14.15
N GLY A 202 14.96 -13.75 12.88
CA GLY A 202 14.30 -14.99 12.47
C GLY A 202 12.78 -14.99 12.62
N VAL A 203 12.18 -13.87 13.06
CA VAL A 203 10.71 -13.69 13.04
C VAL A 203 10.17 -13.90 11.63
N ASN A 204 8.98 -14.48 11.51
CA ASN A 204 8.27 -14.54 10.23
C ASN A 204 7.39 -13.30 10.06
N LEU A 205 7.84 -12.30 9.29
CA LEU A 205 7.06 -11.07 9.13
C LEU A 205 5.73 -11.24 8.39
N ASP A 206 5.50 -12.38 7.71
CA ASP A 206 4.18 -12.68 7.13
C ASP A 206 3.12 -12.93 8.22
N ASP A 207 3.52 -13.28 9.46
CA ASP A 207 2.63 -13.48 10.61
C ASP A 207 2.53 -12.23 11.51
N VAL A 208 3.27 -11.17 11.20
CA VAL A 208 3.35 -9.95 12.02
C VAL A 208 2.42 -8.88 11.46
N SER A 209 1.55 -8.33 12.29
CA SER A 209 0.64 -7.23 11.91
C SER A 209 1.23 -5.85 12.23
N ILE A 210 0.87 -4.82 11.46
CA ILE A 210 1.26 -3.43 11.74
C ILE A 210 0.18 -2.75 12.58
N ASN A 211 0.51 -2.36 13.81
CA ASN A 211 -0.38 -1.61 14.68
C ASN A 211 -0.04 -0.11 14.63
N VAL A 212 -0.96 0.72 14.13
CA VAL A 212 -0.68 2.16 13.97
C VAL A 212 -1.17 2.95 15.19
N ILE A 213 -0.25 3.69 15.80
CA ILE A 213 -0.52 4.57 16.93
C ILE A 213 -0.33 6.03 16.47
N LEU A 214 -1.38 6.84 16.59
CA LEU A 214 -1.31 8.26 16.26
C LEU A 214 -0.74 9.05 17.44
N ARG A 215 0.38 9.75 17.25
CA ARG A 215 1.05 10.58 18.27
C ARG A 215 1.53 11.93 17.74
#